data_AF-A0A850SEM4-F1
#
_entry.id   AF-A0A850SEM4-F1
#
_cell.length_a   1.000
_cell.length_b   1.000
_cell.length_c   1.000
_cell.angle_alpha   90.00
_cell.angle_beta   90.00
_cell.angle_gamma   90.00
#
_symmetry.space_group_name_H-M   'P 1'
#
loop_
_entity.id
_entity.type
_entity.pdbx_description
1 polymer ?
#
loop_
_entity_poly.entity_id
_entity_poly.type
_entity_poly.pdbx_seq_one_letter_code
_entity_poly.pdbx_strand_id
1 'polypeptide(L)'
;MAGWFRRDGSDDVDDLEKAINELGDEQRKLVAKFDRAMNDFATERSLETCLDALNVSIQLANTRGRMSEAWERYGRIMEGEVARLSRQAGLDKK
;
A
#
# COMPACT_ATOMS: atom_id res chain seq x y z
N MET A 1 5.04 26.15 -12.84
CA MET A 1 3.62 26.05 -12.44
C MET A 1 3.43 24.77 -11.66
N ALA A 2 2.90 24.85 -10.43
CA ALA A 2 2.07 23.85 -9.75
C ALA A 2 2.09 24.16 -8.25
N GLY A 3 1.23 25.09 -7.83
CA GLY A 3 0.87 25.25 -6.42
C GLY A 3 -0.13 24.16 -6.06
N TRP A 4 0.27 23.24 -5.18
CA TRP A 4 -0.63 22.22 -4.60
C TRP A 4 -0.42 22.05 -3.08
N PHE A 5 0.38 22.90 -2.45
CA PHE A 5 0.64 22.82 -1.01
C PHE A 5 -0.32 23.70 -0.22
N ARG A 6 -1.59 23.26 -0.14
CA ARG A 6 -2.52 23.47 0.98
C ARG A 6 -3.83 22.77 0.62
N ARG A 7 -3.81 21.45 0.65
CA ARG A 7 -5.02 20.65 0.81
C ARG A 7 -5.14 20.34 2.31
N ASP A 8 -6.35 20.45 2.84
CA ASP A 8 -6.65 20.17 4.24
C ASP A 8 -6.17 18.76 4.61
N GLY A 9 -5.62 18.59 5.82
CA GLY A 9 -5.01 17.33 6.23
C GLY A 9 -6.00 16.16 6.27
N SER A 10 -7.31 16.42 6.33
CA SER A 10 -8.34 15.38 6.33
C SER A 10 -8.60 14.76 4.95
N ASP A 11 -8.69 15.58 3.90
CA ASP A 11 -8.87 15.12 2.51
C ASP A 11 -7.72 14.18 2.09
N ASP A 12 -6.51 14.50 2.56
CA ASP A 12 -5.30 13.73 2.30
C ASP A 12 -5.26 12.38 3.05
N VAL A 13 -6.00 12.24 4.15
CA VAL A 13 -6.11 10.98 4.92
C VAL A 13 -7.19 10.09 4.31
N ASP A 14 -8.35 10.63 3.97
CA ASP A 14 -9.45 9.88 3.36
C ASP A 14 -9.03 9.32 1.98
N ASP A 15 -8.36 10.14 1.16
CA ASP A 15 -7.80 9.70 -0.12
C ASP A 15 -6.78 8.56 0.07
N LEU A 16 -6.02 8.60 1.16
CA LEU A 16 -4.99 7.60 1.48
C LEU A 16 -5.58 6.30 2.04
N GLU A 17 -6.59 6.37 2.90
CA GLU A 17 -7.33 5.20 3.37
C GLU A 17 -8.00 4.47 2.21
N LYS A 18 -8.59 5.22 1.28
CA LYS A 18 -9.15 4.66 0.06
C LYS A 18 -8.08 3.95 -0.77
N ALA A 19 -6.93 4.58 -0.98
CA ALA A 19 -5.81 3.98 -1.71
C ALA A 19 -5.30 2.69 -1.04
N ILE A 20 -5.16 2.68 0.29
CA ILE A 20 -4.78 1.49 1.07
C ILE A 20 -5.79 0.36 0.88
N ASN A 21 -7.08 0.67 0.94
CA ASN A 21 -8.14 -0.32 0.75
C ASN A 21 -8.13 -0.90 -0.67
N GLU A 22 -8.02 -0.05 -1.69
CA GLU A 22 -7.92 -0.46 -3.09
C GLU A 22 -6.69 -1.35 -3.34
N LEU A 23 -5.53 -0.97 -2.80
CA LEU A 23 -4.31 -1.77 -2.87
C LEU A 23 -4.45 -3.12 -2.14
N GLY A 24 -5.15 -3.13 -1.00
CA GLY A 24 -5.44 -4.36 -0.26
C GLY A 24 -6.35 -5.32 -1.04
N ASP A 25 -7.37 -4.79 -1.73
CA ASP A 25 -8.20 -5.57 -2.66
C ASP A 25 -7.41 -6.10 -3.85
N GLU A 26 -6.54 -5.27 -4.44
CA GLU A 26 -5.64 -5.66 -5.52
C GLU A 26 -4.70 -6.79 -5.07
N GLN A 27 -4.09 -6.66 -3.89
CA GLN A 27 -3.20 -7.68 -3.33
C GLN A 27 -3.93 -9.00 -3.12
N ARG A 28 -5.15 -9.01 -2.54
CA ARG A 28 -5.95 -10.23 -2.35
C ARG A 28 -6.22 -10.94 -3.68
N LYS A 29 -6.57 -10.19 -4.73
CA LYS A 29 -6.79 -10.74 -6.07
C LYS A 29 -5.51 -11.30 -6.66
N LEU A 30 -4.37 -10.64 -6.47
CA LEU A 30 -3.07 -11.10 -6.95
C LEU A 30 -2.60 -12.36 -6.23
N VAL A 31 -2.82 -12.48 -4.92
CA VAL A 31 -2.49 -13.70 -4.16
C VAL A 31 -3.26 -14.91 -4.72
N ALA A 32 -4.57 -14.76 -4.95
CA ALA A 32 -5.36 -15.84 -5.53
C ALA A 32 -4.89 -16.23 -6.96
N LYS A 33 -4.45 -15.25 -7.76
CA LYS A 33 -3.85 -15.51 -9.07
C LYS A 33 -2.50 -16.20 -8.96
N PHE A 34 -1.67 -15.82 -7.99
CA PHE A 34 -0.37 -16.42 -7.74
C PHE A 34 -0.52 -17.88 -7.35
N ASP A 35 -1.45 -18.20 -6.44
CA ASP A 35 -1.70 -19.58 -6.02
C ASP A 35 -2.12 -20.46 -7.20
N ARG A 36 -2.95 -19.93 -8.11
CA ARG A 36 -3.31 -20.63 -9.34
C ARG A 36 -2.09 -20.83 -10.25
N ALA A 37 -1.36 -19.76 -10.57
CA ALA A 37 -0.19 -19.83 -11.45
C ALA A 37 0.90 -20.77 -10.91
N MET A 38 1.10 -20.80 -9.59
CA MET A 38 2.04 -21.72 -8.95
C MET A 38 1.58 -23.18 -9.01
N ASN A 39 0.28 -23.44 -8.88
CA ASN A 39 -0.26 -24.79 -9.05
C ASN A 39 -0.11 -25.27 -10.51
N ASP A 40 -0.39 -24.40 -11.48
CA ASP A 40 -0.23 -24.70 -12.90
C ASP A 40 1.24 -24.99 -13.21
N PHE A 41 2.16 -24.15 -12.72
CA PHE A 41 3.60 -24.38 -12.84
C PHE A 41 4.07 -25.67 -12.17
N ALA A 42 3.59 -25.99 -10.96
CA ALA A 42 3.96 -27.22 -10.26
C ALA A 42 3.51 -28.48 -11.00
N THR A 43 2.38 -28.38 -11.72
CA THR A 43 1.77 -29.47 -12.48
C THR A 43 2.43 -29.65 -13.84
N GLU A 44 2.53 -28.59 -14.64
CA GLU A 44 3.00 -28.67 -16.03
C GLU A 44 4.52 -28.53 -16.16
N ARG A 45 5.14 -27.72 -15.31
CA ARG A 45 6.59 -27.41 -15.31
C ARG A 45 7.08 -26.93 -16.68
N SER A 46 6.23 -26.19 -17.39
CA SER A 46 6.54 -25.59 -18.68
C SER A 46 7.21 -24.22 -18.50
N LEU A 47 7.93 -23.76 -19.52
CA LEU A 47 8.47 -22.40 -19.53
C LEU A 47 7.35 -21.35 -19.45
N GLU A 48 6.22 -21.62 -20.10
CA GLU A 48 5.05 -20.74 -20.12
C GLU A 48 4.48 -20.55 -18.70
N THR A 49 4.16 -21.65 -18.00
CA THR A 49 3.67 -21.58 -16.62
C THR A 49 4.67 -20.96 -15.64
N CYS A 50 5.97 -21.14 -15.88
CA CYS A 50 7.03 -20.45 -15.12
C CYS A 50 6.99 -18.93 -15.31
N LEU A 51 6.85 -18.46 -16.56
CA LEU A 51 6.77 -17.04 -16.87
C LEU A 51 5.50 -16.40 -16.33
N ASP A 52 4.37 -17.13 -16.34
CA ASP A 52 3.13 -16.67 -15.73
C ASP A 52 3.27 -16.49 -14.21
N ALA A 53 3.80 -17.50 -13.52
CA ALA A 53 4.07 -17.42 -12.08
C ALA A 53 5.05 -16.26 -11.74
N LEU A 54 6.09 -16.06 -12.54
CA LEU A 54 7.03 -14.95 -12.40
C LEU A 54 6.33 -13.59 -12.58
N ASN A 55 5.50 -13.45 -13.60
CA ASN A 55 4.78 -12.21 -13.88
C ASN A 55 3.86 -11.81 -12.71
N VAL A 56 3.11 -12.78 -12.17
CA VAL A 56 2.26 -12.50 -11.00
C VAL A 56 3.10 -12.18 -9.76
N SER A 57 4.25 -12.83 -9.59
CA SER A 57 5.19 -12.53 -8.49
C SER A 57 5.70 -11.09 -8.53
N ILE A 58 6.03 -10.59 -9.72
CA ILE A 58 6.46 -9.19 -9.92
C ILE A 58 5.33 -8.22 -9.58
N GLN A 59 4.10 -8.51 -10.03
CA GLN A 59 2.92 -7.70 -9.71
C GLN A 59 2.70 -7.64 -8.19
N LEU A 60 2.77 -8.79 -7.49
CA LEU A 60 2.67 -8.85 -6.03
C LEU A 60 3.72 -7.99 -5.32
N ALA A 61 4.98 -8.06 -5.77
CA ALA A 61 6.06 -7.26 -5.20
C ALA A 61 5.80 -5.76 -5.37
N ASN A 62 5.34 -5.35 -6.56
CA ASN A 62 5.01 -3.96 -6.85
C ASN A 62 3.84 -3.43 -6.00
N THR A 63 2.74 -4.20 -5.91
CA THR A 63 1.59 -3.83 -5.08
C THR A 63 1.98 -3.73 -3.61
N ARG A 64 2.82 -4.65 -3.10
CA ARG A 64 3.34 -4.58 -1.72
C ARG A 64 4.21 -3.35 -1.48
N GLY A 65 5.02 -2.94 -2.46
CA GLY A 65 5.79 -1.69 -2.40
C GLY A 65 4.88 -0.47 -2.24
N ARG A 66 3.88 -0.34 -3.13
CA ARG A 66 2.88 0.74 -3.08
C ARG A 66 2.12 0.78 -1.76
N MET A 67 1.77 -0.39 -1.20
CA MET A 67 1.12 -0.46 0.12
C MET A 67 2.02 0.03 1.23
N SER A 68 3.30 -0.33 1.21
CA SER A 68 4.26 0.09 2.23
C SER A 68 4.42 1.61 2.22
N GLU A 69 4.53 2.22 1.03
CA GLU A 69 4.60 3.67 0.87
C GLU A 69 3.33 4.37 1.36
N ALA A 70 2.14 3.82 1.06
CA ALA A 70 0.88 4.38 1.52
C ALA A 70 0.78 4.33 3.05
N TRP A 71 1.09 3.19 3.67
CA TRP A 71 1.09 3.07 5.13
C TRP A 71 2.13 3.95 5.81
N GLU A 72 3.31 4.12 5.22
CA GLU A 72 4.32 5.05 5.73
C GLU A 72 3.81 6.50 5.71
N ARG A 73 3.18 6.91 4.60
CA ARG A 73 2.57 8.25 4.49
C ARG A 73 1.46 8.43 5.53
N TYR A 74 0.62 7.41 5.74
CA TYR A 74 -0.43 7.43 6.77
C TYR A 74 0.17 7.64 8.16
N GLY A 75 1.19 6.83 8.50
CA GLY A 75 1.88 6.89 9.78
C GLY A 75 2.45 8.27 10.07
N ARG A 76 3.13 8.88 9.09
CA ARG A 76 3.68 10.24 9.23
C ARG A 76 2.61 11.31 9.49
N ILE A 77 1.45 11.20 8.84
CA ILE A 77 0.33 12.13 9.07
C ILE A 77 -0.19 11.97 10.51
N MET A 78 -0.43 10.72 10.92
CA MET A 78 -0.90 10.41 12.28
C MET A 78 0.07 10.86 13.36
N GLU A 79 1.37 10.63 13.17
CA GLU A 79 2.42 11.11 14.09
C GLU A 79 2.41 12.64 14.21
N GLY A 80 2.28 13.34 13.07
CA GLY A 80 2.17 14.80 13.04
C GLY A 80 0.97 15.32 13.82
N GLU A 81 -0.17 14.64 13.68
CA GLU A 81 -1.41 14.98 14.36
C GLU A 81 -1.34 14.69 15.87
N VAL A 82 -0.80 13.54 16.27
CA VAL A 82 -0.52 13.21 17.68
C VAL A 82 0.39 14.26 18.31
N ALA A 83 1.46 14.66 17.63
CA ALA A 83 2.38 15.69 18.12
C ALA A 83 1.67 17.06 18.25
N ARG A 84 0.83 17.42 17.27
CA ARG A 84 0.03 18.66 17.32
C ARG A 84 -0.92 18.69 18.52
N LEU A 85 -1.67 17.62 18.73
CA LEU A 85 -2.61 17.49 19.84
C LEU A 85 -1.88 17.45 21.20
N SER A 86 -0.73 16.78 21.29
CA SER A 86 0.09 16.73 22.51
C SER A 86 0.59 18.12 22.92
N ARG A 87 1.01 18.95 21.95
CA ARG A 87 1.36 20.36 22.21
C ARG A 87 0.17 21.18 22.71
N GLN A 88 -0.99 21.02 22.08
CA GLN A 88 -2.22 21.74 22.48
C GLN A 88 -2.68 21.35 23.88
N ALA A 89 -2.53 20.08 24.26
CA ALA A 89 -2.86 19.57 25.58
C ALA A 89 -1.78 19.89 26.65
N GLY A 90 -0.66 20.50 26.27
CA GLY A 90 0.45 20.78 27.19
C GLY A 90 1.21 19.53 27.67
N LEU A 91 1.03 18.40 26.97
CA LEU A 91 1.65 17.11 27.28
C LEU A 91 3.11 17.01 26.79
N ASP A 92 3.54 17.96 25.97
CA ASP A 92 4.89 18.04 25.38
C ASP A 92 5.93 18.72 26.30
N LYS A 93 5.60 18.99 27.58
CA LYS A 93 6.53 19.59 28.54
C LYS A 93 7.31 18.51 29.30
N LYS A 94 8.47 18.14 28.78
CA LYS A 94 9.60 17.61 29.56
C LYS A 94 10.91 18.18 29.05
#